data_AF-A0A7X8W3H1-F1
#
_entry.id   AF-A0A7X8W3H1-F1
#
_cell.length_a   1.000
_cell.length_b   1.000
_cell.length_c   1.000
_cell.angle_alpha   90.00
_cell.angle_beta   90.00
_cell.angle_gamma   90.00
#
_symmetry.space_group_name_H-M   'P 1'
#
loop_
_entity.id
_entity.type
_entity.pdbx_description
1 polymer ?
#
loop_
_entity_poly.entity_id
_entity_poly.type
_entity_poly.pdbx_seq_one_letter_code
_entity_poly.pdbx_strand_id
1 'polypeptide(L)'
;TLGAKFDTKKSSPLAIEATVKALCPKFEKENDTQVVLLEIEGLDVLVTSKHVGCYDPDMLRAVGIKPEECKVIIVKLGYLEPEIRSISKHSMMALTTGSSDELFTRLPYRKMKRPVYPIDGDFEPTLYYL
;
A
#
# COMPACT_ATOMS: atom_id res chain seq x y z
N THR A 1 2.76 13.53 13.32
CA THR A 1 1.82 12.43 13.07
C THR A 1 2.16 11.76 11.75
N LEU A 2 1.75 10.50 11.56
CA LEU A 2 2.03 9.72 10.35
C LEU A 2 0.76 9.13 9.75
N GLY A 3 0.67 9.13 8.41
CA GLY A 3 -0.40 8.46 7.67
C GLY A 3 -1.71 9.26 7.56
N ALA A 4 -2.72 8.60 6.96
CA ALA A 4 -4.11 9.06 6.82
C ALA A 4 -4.36 10.40 6.07
N LYS A 5 -3.39 10.89 5.29
CA LYS A 5 -3.57 12.12 4.49
C LYS A 5 -4.67 11.99 3.42
N PHE A 6 -4.87 10.79 2.87
CA PHE A 6 -5.82 10.53 1.79
C PHE A 6 -7.16 9.93 2.26
N ASP A 7 -7.13 9.04 3.26
CA ASP A 7 -8.34 8.44 3.82
C ASP A 7 -8.56 8.93 5.24
N THR A 8 -9.27 10.03 5.39
CA THR A 8 -9.65 10.59 6.69
C THR A 8 -10.96 10.02 7.23
N LYS A 9 -11.62 9.10 6.51
CA LYS A 9 -12.92 8.52 6.89
C LYS A 9 -12.76 7.15 7.56
N LYS A 10 -11.85 6.32 7.06
CA LYS A 10 -11.58 4.97 7.60
C LYS A 10 -10.29 4.91 8.41
N SER A 11 -9.48 5.97 8.37
CA SER A 11 -8.24 6.05 9.14
C SER A 11 -8.02 7.44 9.71
N SER A 12 -7.17 7.53 10.72
CA SER A 12 -6.73 8.77 11.34
C SER A 12 -5.20 8.80 11.45
N PRO A 13 -4.56 9.98 11.37
CA PRO A 13 -3.11 10.06 11.53
C PRO A 13 -2.68 9.53 12.90
N LEU A 14 -1.59 8.76 12.94
CA LEU A 14 -1.04 8.25 14.18
C LEU A 14 -0.09 9.29 14.80
N ALA A 15 -0.27 9.60 16.09
CA ALA A 15 0.75 10.31 16.85
C ALA A 15 1.93 9.36 17.08
N ILE A 16 3.13 9.77 16.67
CA ILE A 16 4.33 8.94 16.73
C ILE A 16 5.47 9.74 17.35
N GLU A 17 6.33 9.04 18.08
CA GLU A 17 7.70 9.43 18.35
C GLU A 17 8.59 8.50 17.52
N ALA A 18 9.61 9.07 16.87
CA ALA A 18 10.38 8.32 15.88
C ALA A 18 11.82 8.81 15.80
N THR A 19 12.75 7.87 15.57
CA THR A 19 14.14 8.19 15.25
C THR A 19 14.33 8.21 13.75
N VAL A 20 14.90 9.27 13.20
CA VAL A 20 15.31 9.29 11.78
C VAL A 20 16.61 8.49 11.63
N LYS A 21 16.55 7.34 10.94
CA LYS A 21 17.72 6.47 10.72
C LYS A 21 18.51 6.83 9.48
N ALA A 22 17.81 7.21 8.41
CA ALA A 22 18.43 7.54 7.12
C ALA A 22 17.50 8.40 6.27
N LEU A 23 18.10 9.11 5.31
CA LEU A 23 17.42 9.95 4.33
C LEU A 23 18.10 9.77 2.96
N CYS A 24 17.30 9.47 1.95
CA CYS A 24 17.64 9.64 0.55
C CYS A 24 16.98 10.94 0.05
N PRO A 25 17.74 12.02 -0.20
CA PRO A 25 17.18 13.31 -0.60
C PRO A 25 16.51 13.30 -1.98
N LYS A 26 16.83 12.32 -2.83
CA LYS A 26 16.31 12.22 -4.18
C LYS A 26 16.37 10.77 -4.67
N PHE A 27 15.23 10.13 -4.78
CA PHE A 27 15.07 8.83 -5.41
C PHE A 27 14.52 9.01 -6.83
N GLU A 28 15.40 8.92 -7.83
CA GLU A 28 15.13 9.37 -9.20
C GLU A 28 14.10 8.51 -9.94
N LYS A 29 14.10 7.20 -9.69
CA LYS A 29 13.19 6.27 -10.37
C LYS A 29 11.72 6.57 -10.09
N GLU A 30 11.43 7.23 -8.97
CA GLU A 30 10.06 7.47 -8.53
C GLU A 30 9.80 8.96 -8.29
N ASN A 31 9.79 9.71 -9.40
CA ASN A 31 9.48 11.14 -9.46
C ASN A 31 10.33 12.00 -8.51
N ASP A 32 11.62 11.72 -8.35
CA ASP A 32 12.51 12.47 -7.45
C ASP A 32 11.94 12.63 -6.03
N THR A 33 11.27 11.59 -5.51
CA THR A 33 10.74 11.65 -4.14
C THR A 33 11.89 11.61 -3.13
N GLN A 34 11.71 12.28 -1.99
CA GLN A 34 12.59 12.07 -0.83
C GLN A 34 12.10 10.82 -0.11
N VAL A 35 13.04 10.00 0.34
CA VAL A 35 12.73 8.77 1.10
C VAL A 35 13.40 8.87 2.45
N VAL A 36 12.61 8.76 3.52
CA VAL A 36 13.09 8.78 4.91
C VAL A 36 12.82 7.44 5.54
N LEU A 37 13.81 6.91 6.24
CA LEU A 37 13.66 5.76 7.11
C LEU A 37 13.50 6.23 8.55
N LEU A 38 12.34 5.91 9.12
CA LEU A 38 12.04 6.15 10.53
C LEU A 38 12.11 4.83 11.30
N GLU A 39 12.59 4.89 12.53
CA GLU A 39 12.38 3.85 13.52
C GLU A 39 11.24 4.27 14.45
N ILE A 40 10.28 3.38 14.64
CA ILE A 40 9.10 3.59 15.50
C ILE A 40 8.85 2.28 16.25
N GLU A 41 9.09 2.26 17.56
CA GLU A 41 8.81 1.09 18.43
C GLU A 41 9.41 -0.23 17.90
N GLY A 42 10.63 -0.18 17.36
CA GLY A 42 11.34 -1.31 16.76
C GLY A 42 10.96 -1.63 15.31
N LEU A 43 10.07 -0.83 14.70
CA LEU A 43 9.68 -0.95 13.29
C LEU A 43 10.43 0.06 12.43
N ASP A 44 10.97 -0.43 11.30
CA ASP A 44 11.50 0.42 10.25
C ASP A 44 10.36 0.83 9.29
N VAL A 45 10.07 2.14 9.23
CA VAL A 45 9.00 2.72 8.43
C VAL A 45 9.56 3.67 7.38
N LEU A 46 9.35 3.32 6.11
CA LEU A 46 9.78 4.11 4.98
C LEU A 46 8.69 5.12 4.58
N VAL A 47 9.05 6.40 4.53
CA VAL A 47 8.13 7.51 4.25
C VAL A 47 8.62 8.29 3.04
N THR A 48 7.71 8.58 2.12
CA THR A 48 7.99 9.35 0.90
C THR A 48 7.43 10.76 0.98
N SER A 49 8.12 11.74 0.38
CA SER A 49 7.61 13.13 0.33
C SER A 49 6.51 13.33 -0.71
N LYS A 50 6.42 12.44 -1.71
CA LYS A 50 5.45 12.48 -2.80
C LYS A 50 4.53 11.26 -2.71
N HIS A 51 3.35 11.37 -3.31
CA HIS A 51 2.43 10.24 -3.44
C HIS A 51 2.92 9.36 -4.59
N VAL A 52 3.62 8.28 -4.23
CA VAL A 52 4.27 7.37 -5.17
C VAL A 52 4.12 5.92 -4.71
N GLY A 53 4.36 4.98 -5.63
CA GLY A 53 4.41 3.57 -5.27
C GLY A 53 5.63 3.26 -4.38
N CYS A 54 5.46 2.35 -3.43
CA CYS A 54 6.56 1.80 -2.63
C CYS A 54 6.68 0.30 -2.91
N TYR A 55 7.23 -0.03 -4.09
CA TYR A 55 7.38 -1.40 -4.58
C TYR A 55 8.78 -1.71 -5.12
N ASP A 56 9.62 -0.72 -5.44
CA ASP A 56 11.00 -0.98 -5.85
C ASP A 56 11.86 -1.28 -4.60
N PRO A 57 12.46 -2.48 -4.48
CA PRO A 57 13.41 -2.79 -3.41
C PRO A 57 14.56 -1.79 -3.31
N ASP A 58 14.91 -1.08 -4.37
CA ASP A 58 15.94 -0.04 -4.35
C ASP A 58 15.54 1.16 -3.49
N MET A 59 14.25 1.39 -3.20
CA MET A 59 13.84 2.41 -2.23
C MET A 59 14.34 2.06 -0.83
N LEU A 60 14.32 0.77 -0.46
CA LEU A 60 14.86 0.28 0.81
C LEU A 60 16.40 0.35 0.79
N ARG A 61 17.03 -0.05 -0.31
CA ARG A 61 18.50 0.02 -0.44
C ARG A 61 19.03 1.45 -0.39
N ALA A 62 18.29 2.42 -0.93
CA ALA A 62 18.64 3.84 -0.90
C ALA A 62 18.73 4.42 0.53
N VAL A 63 18.15 3.74 1.52
CA VAL A 63 18.23 4.09 2.94
C VAL A 63 18.98 3.05 3.77
N GLY A 64 19.78 2.20 3.12
CA GLY A 64 20.69 1.25 3.77
C GLY A 64 20.04 -0.06 4.25
N ILE A 65 18.76 -0.30 3.94
CA ILE A 65 18.11 -1.58 4.23
C ILE A 65 18.44 -2.58 3.13
N LYS A 66 18.80 -3.81 3.51
CA LYS A 66 18.92 -4.94 2.60
C LYS A 66 17.60 -5.71 2.58
N PRO A 67 16.78 -5.58 1.51
CA PRO A 67 15.42 -6.15 1.49
C PRO A 67 15.38 -7.66 1.74
N GLU A 68 16.40 -8.38 1.28
CA GLU A 68 16.53 -9.84 1.40
C GLU A 68 16.81 -10.31 2.83
N GLU A 69 17.30 -9.42 3.70
CA GLU A 69 17.55 -9.70 5.12
C GLU A 69 16.32 -9.34 5.99
N CYS A 70 15.32 -8.65 5.44
CA CYS A 70 14.09 -8.34 6.16
C CYS A 70 13.26 -9.60 6.39
N LYS A 71 12.81 -9.81 7.64
CA LYS A 71 11.91 -10.93 7.98
C LYS A 71 10.54 -10.79 7.31
N VAL A 72 10.04 -9.57 7.24
CA VAL A 72 8.74 -9.21 6.64
C VAL A 72 8.88 -7.82 6.03
N ILE A 73 8.35 -7.63 4.83
CA ILE A 73 8.17 -6.33 4.20
C ILE A 73 6.67 -6.13 3.98
N ILE A 74 6.13 -5.01 4.44
CA ILE A 74 4.74 -4.64 4.24
C ILE A 74 4.69 -3.52 3.21
N VAL A 75 3.96 -3.75 2.12
CA VAL A 75 3.74 -2.78 1.04
C VAL A 75 2.25 -2.56 0.83
N LYS A 76 1.86 -1.34 0.42
CA LYS A 76 0.48 -1.04 0.02
C LYS A 76 0.36 -1.16 -1.49
N LEU A 77 -0.10 -2.33 -1.95
CA LEU A 77 -0.33 -2.63 -3.37
C LEU A 77 -1.64 -3.42 -3.52
N GLY A 78 -2.33 -3.26 -4.64
CA GLY A 78 -3.52 -4.07 -4.99
C GLY A 78 -3.16 -5.48 -5.50
N TYR A 79 -1.91 -5.67 -5.92
CA TYR A 79 -1.31 -6.96 -6.25
C TYR A 79 0.20 -6.88 -5.95
N LEU A 80 0.89 -8.02 -5.87
CA LEU A 80 2.33 -7.99 -5.60
C LEU A 80 3.11 -7.73 -6.89
N GLU A 81 3.78 -6.57 -6.95
CA GLU A 81 4.64 -6.19 -8.07
C GLU A 81 5.81 -7.17 -8.27
N PRO A 82 6.28 -7.40 -9.51
CA PRO A 82 7.36 -8.34 -9.82
C PRO A 82 8.64 -8.12 -9.01
N GLU A 83 9.00 -6.87 -8.73
CA GLU A 83 10.23 -6.48 -8.05
C GLU A 83 10.23 -6.97 -6.60
N ILE A 84 9.19 -6.67 -5.80
CA ILE A 84 9.05 -7.26 -4.44
C ILE A 84 8.86 -8.78 -4.52
N ARG A 85 8.12 -9.27 -5.51
CA ARG A 85 7.91 -10.71 -5.68
C ARG A 85 9.23 -11.46 -5.89
N SER A 86 10.19 -10.87 -6.60
CA SER A 86 11.48 -11.48 -6.89
C SER A 86 12.35 -11.71 -5.64
N ILE A 87 12.16 -10.90 -4.59
CA ILE A 87 12.88 -10.99 -3.31
C ILE A 87 12.05 -11.69 -2.21
N SER A 88 10.81 -12.08 -2.51
CA SER A 88 9.89 -12.69 -1.56
C SER A 88 9.85 -14.21 -1.70
N LYS A 89 9.99 -14.93 -0.59
CA LYS A 89 9.78 -16.40 -0.55
C LYS A 89 8.30 -16.77 -0.52
N HIS A 90 7.50 -15.96 0.17
CA HIS A 90 6.08 -16.14 0.35
C HIS A 90 5.40 -14.77 0.46
N SER A 91 4.20 -14.66 -0.10
CA SER A 91 3.40 -13.45 -0.02
C SER A 91 2.01 -13.75 0.52
N MET A 92 1.46 -12.78 1.25
CA MET A 92 0.10 -12.80 1.77
C MET A 92 -0.53 -11.44 1.53
N MET A 93 -1.79 -11.43 1.08
CA MET A 93 -2.56 -10.20 0.93
C MET A 93 -3.42 -9.97 2.17
N ALA A 94 -3.18 -8.84 2.85
CA ALA A 94 -4.02 -8.41 3.95
C ALA A 94 -5.14 -7.49 3.43
N LEU A 95 -6.39 -7.97 3.49
CA LEU A 95 -7.59 -7.24 3.05
C LEU A 95 -8.01 -6.19 4.08
N THR A 96 -7.17 -5.18 4.25
CA THR A 96 -7.39 -4.04 5.13
C THR A 96 -8.42 -3.07 4.55
N THR A 97 -9.20 -2.42 5.41
CA THR A 97 -10.15 -1.39 4.98
C THR A 97 -9.41 -0.12 4.54
N GLY A 98 -10.02 0.67 3.66
CA GLY A 98 -9.54 2.01 3.33
C GLY A 98 -10.07 2.50 1.97
N SER A 99 -9.47 3.55 1.42
CA SER A 99 -9.82 4.08 0.08
C SER A 99 -9.69 3.08 -1.06
N SER A 100 -8.89 2.03 -0.88
CA SER A 100 -8.68 0.93 -1.85
C SER A 100 -8.95 -0.40 -1.15
N ASP A 101 -10.18 -0.59 -0.68
CA ASP A 101 -10.65 -1.85 -0.09
C ASP A 101 -10.99 -2.84 -1.22
N GLU A 102 -10.25 -3.94 -1.28
CA GLU A 102 -10.39 -4.99 -2.31
C GLU A 102 -11.62 -5.88 -2.08
N LEU A 103 -12.27 -5.78 -0.91
CA LEU A 103 -13.53 -6.46 -0.68
C LEU A 103 -14.68 -5.59 -1.16
N PHE A 104 -15.02 -5.73 -2.44
CA PHE A 104 -16.05 -4.93 -3.11
C PHE A 104 -17.39 -4.91 -2.35
N THR A 105 -17.78 -6.00 -1.70
CA THR A 105 -19.02 -6.05 -0.89
C THR A 105 -19.05 -5.07 0.29
N ARG A 106 -17.90 -4.52 0.71
CA ARG A 106 -17.80 -3.49 1.77
C ARG A 106 -17.95 -2.06 1.26
N LEU A 107 -17.86 -1.85 -0.05
CA LEU A 107 -17.89 -0.50 -0.63
C LEU A 107 -19.32 0.02 -0.77
N PRO A 108 -19.59 1.30 -0.42
CA PRO A 108 -20.94 1.87 -0.41
C PRO A 108 -21.36 2.40 -1.80
N TYR A 109 -21.52 1.51 -2.78
CA TYR A 109 -21.94 1.90 -4.14
C TYR A 109 -23.31 2.59 -4.13
N ARG A 110 -23.41 3.78 -4.77
CA ARG A 110 -24.66 4.57 -4.82
C ARG A 110 -25.31 4.65 -6.20
N LYS A 111 -24.56 4.42 -7.27
CA LYS A 111 -24.99 4.67 -8.67
C LYS A 111 -24.78 3.45 -9.58
N MET A 112 -24.83 2.26 -9.00
CA MET A 112 -24.58 1.00 -9.70
C MET A 112 -25.91 0.40 -10.17
N LYS A 113 -25.95 -0.11 -11.41
CA LYS A 113 -27.09 -0.90 -11.89
C LYS A 113 -27.10 -2.23 -11.14
N ARG A 114 -28.23 -2.55 -10.52
CA ARG A 114 -28.44 -3.79 -9.74
C ARG A 114 -29.49 -4.66 -10.43
N PRO A 115 -29.46 -5.99 -10.27
CA PRO A 115 -28.51 -6.74 -9.45
C PRO A 115 -27.11 -6.85 -10.09
N VAL A 116 -26.07 -6.96 -9.26
CA VAL A 116 -24.69 -7.18 -9.72
C VAL A 116 -23.92 -8.08 -8.75
N TYR A 117 -23.20 -9.06 -9.30
CA TYR A 117 -22.44 -10.02 -8.54
C TYR A 117 -21.03 -9.43 -8.32
N PRO A 118 -20.43 -9.52 -7.13
CA PRO A 118 -20.85 -10.30 -5.96
C PRO A 118 -21.70 -9.53 -4.92
N ILE A 119 -22.16 -8.32 -5.22
CA ILE A 119 -22.78 -7.41 -4.23
C ILE A 119 -24.22 -7.80 -3.90
N ASP A 120 -24.97 -8.26 -4.89
CA ASP A 120 -26.37 -8.70 -4.78
C ASP A 120 -26.54 -10.21 -4.57
N GLY A 121 -25.43 -10.96 -4.45
CA GLY A 121 -25.44 -12.42 -4.48
C GLY A 121 -25.68 -12.96 -5.89
N ASP A 122 -26.16 -14.20 -5.95
CA ASP A 122 -26.40 -14.90 -7.22
C ASP A 122 -27.69 -14.42 -7.90
N PHE A 123 -27.62 -14.20 -9.22
CA PHE A 123 -28.77 -13.92 -10.09
C PHE A 123 -28.45 -14.41 -11.51
N GLU A 124 -29.48 -14.57 -12.34
CA GLU A 124 -29.33 -14.91 -13.74
C GLU A 124 -28.87 -13.67 -14.54
N PRO A 125 -27.64 -13.64 -15.09
CA PRO A 125 -27.12 -12.46 -15.75
C PRO A 125 -27.74 -12.30 -17.15
N THR A 126 -28.23 -11.11 -17.47
CA THR A 126 -28.51 -10.73 -18.85
C THR A 126 -27.21 -10.28 -19.52
N LEU A 127 -26.67 -11.11 -20.42
CA LEU A 127 -25.52 -10.77 -21.24
C LEU A 127 -25.96 -9.86 -22.39
N TYR A 128 -25.40 -8.66 -22.46
CA TYR A 128 -25.50 -7.81 -23.64
C TYR A 128 -24.30 -8.11 -24.52
N TYR A 129 -24.53 -8.72 -25.69
CA TYR A 129 -23.51 -8.79 -26.72
C TYR A 129 -23.38 -7.40 -27.35
N LEU A 130 -22.18 -6.81 -27.25
CA LEU A 130 -21.80 -5.59 -27.98
C LEU A 130 -21.39 -5.94 -29.41
#